data_AF-A0A093ZG13-F1
#
_entry.id   AF-A0A093ZG13-F1
#
_cell.length_a   1.000
_cell.length_b   1.000
_cell.length_c   1.000
_cell.angle_alpha   90.00
_cell.angle_beta   90.00
_cell.angle_gamma   90.00
#
_symmetry.space_group_name_H-M   'P 1'
#
loop_
_entity.id
_entity.type
_entity.pdbx_description
1 polymer ?
#
loop_
_entity_poly.entity_id
_entity_poly.type
_entity_poly.pdbx_seq_one_letter_code
_entity_poly.pdbx_strand_id
1 'polypeptide(L)'
;MTSLDVRDMLDLPNSAGPRPAKKQKLTSARPNLKGLQREVQSLGGDNPISIVPAVPQFKKRRLVSRKPAAKWELKPFKNSAREDDLLLKHWRRKVEVAPKQEAQEGEGGESAKNEVKEEVDDSAFAKFNVQVNIPKYDDEQYESKLKNEDWTKEETDYLMQTTRDFDLRWPLVWDRYEYQPTPPPETEGADS
;
A
#
# COMPACT_ATOMS: atom_id res chain seq x y z
N MET A 1 54.68 48.21 2.43
CA MET A 1 55.81 47.97 1.51
C MET A 1 55.39 48.44 0.14
N THR A 2 56.12 49.40 -0.42
CA THR A 2 55.74 49.99 -1.71
C THR A 2 56.30 49.14 -2.84
N SER A 3 55.73 49.22 -4.04
CA SER A 3 56.21 48.44 -5.19
C SER A 3 57.64 48.78 -5.63
N LEU A 4 58.27 49.77 -4.99
CA LEU A 4 59.68 50.13 -5.18
C LEU A 4 60.59 49.26 -4.30
N ASP A 5 60.22 49.03 -3.03
CA ASP A 5 60.99 48.19 -2.08
C ASP A 5 61.14 46.74 -2.57
N VAL A 6 60.08 46.19 -3.18
CA VAL A 6 60.08 44.81 -3.69
C VAL A 6 60.94 44.67 -4.94
N ARG A 7 61.12 45.74 -5.71
CA ARG A 7 61.95 45.72 -6.92
C ARG A 7 63.43 45.85 -6.59
N ASP A 8 63.76 46.62 -5.57
CA ASP A 8 65.13 46.81 -5.08
C ASP A 8 65.68 45.55 -4.41
N MET A 9 64.83 44.82 -3.68
CA MET A 9 65.19 43.50 -3.12
C MET A 9 65.50 42.43 -4.18
N LEU A 10 65.13 42.64 -5.44
CA LEU A 10 65.21 41.64 -6.51
C LEU A 10 66.11 42.06 -7.69
N ASP A 11 66.86 43.16 -7.55
CA ASP A 11 67.77 43.71 -8.58
C ASP A 11 67.15 43.77 -10.00
N LEU A 12 65.85 44.07 -10.08
CA LEU A 12 65.15 44.11 -11.36
C LEU A 12 65.39 45.47 -12.04
N PRO A 13 65.74 45.50 -13.35
CA PRO A 13 65.97 46.76 -14.05
C PRO A 13 64.70 47.60 -14.04
N ASN A 14 64.84 48.88 -13.69
CA ASN A 14 63.73 49.83 -13.63
C ASN A 14 63.32 50.27 -15.05
N SER A 15 62.95 49.31 -15.88
CA SER A 15 62.46 49.52 -17.23
C SER A 15 60.99 49.89 -17.16
N ALA A 16 60.72 51.19 -17.32
CA ALA A 16 59.37 51.73 -17.47
C ALA A 16 58.78 51.32 -18.83
N GLY A 17 58.36 50.07 -18.95
CA GLY A 17 57.53 49.57 -20.05
C GLY A 17 56.04 49.90 -19.84
N PRO A 18 55.26 50.12 -20.91
CA PRO A 18 53.94 50.73 -20.82
C PRO A 18 52.92 49.77 -20.17
N ARG A 19 52.17 50.28 -19.21
CA ARG A 19 51.09 49.56 -18.50
C ARG A 19 50.11 48.91 -19.49
N PRO A 20 49.77 47.61 -19.36
CA PRO A 20 48.61 47.07 -20.07
C PRO A 20 47.34 47.74 -19.55
N ALA A 21 46.49 48.13 -20.51
CA ALA A 21 45.29 48.92 -20.31
C ALA A 21 44.28 48.24 -19.38
N LYS A 22 43.52 49.09 -18.68
CA LYS A 22 42.41 48.80 -17.75
C LYS A 22 41.70 47.47 -18.05
N LYS A 23 41.67 46.58 -17.05
CA LYS A 23 40.77 45.42 -17.01
C LYS A 23 39.34 45.88 -17.29
N GLN A 24 38.75 45.29 -18.32
CA GLN A 24 37.35 45.44 -18.69
C GLN A 24 36.49 44.98 -17.51
N LYS A 25 35.71 45.91 -16.95
CA LYS A 25 34.83 45.66 -15.83
C LYS A 25 33.64 44.85 -16.34
N LEU A 26 33.61 43.55 -16.05
CA LEU A 26 32.41 42.72 -16.24
C LEU A 26 31.39 43.15 -15.18
N THR A 27 30.57 44.14 -15.51
CA THR A 27 29.43 44.56 -14.69
C THR A 27 28.21 43.75 -15.08
N SER A 28 28.15 42.48 -14.68
CA SER A 28 26.84 41.86 -14.46
C SER A 28 26.54 41.97 -12.97
N ALA A 29 25.49 42.72 -12.63
CA ALA A 29 24.98 42.77 -11.27
C ALA A 29 24.46 41.37 -10.91
N ARG A 30 25.25 40.59 -10.16
CA ARG A 30 24.83 39.28 -9.68
C ARG A 30 23.76 39.48 -8.60
N PRO A 31 22.62 38.76 -8.66
CA PRO A 31 21.60 38.85 -7.62
C PRO A 31 22.19 38.36 -6.29
N ASN A 32 22.21 39.23 -5.27
CA ASN A 32 22.59 38.84 -3.92
C ASN A 32 21.56 37.83 -3.40
N LEU A 33 22.02 36.65 -2.99
CA LEU A 33 21.16 35.66 -2.36
C LEU A 33 20.93 36.09 -0.91
N LYS A 34 19.70 36.52 -0.61
CA LYS A 34 19.32 37.05 0.71
C LYS A 34 19.54 35.98 1.79
N GLY A 35 20.50 36.23 2.69
CA GLY A 35 20.86 35.32 3.79
C GLY A 35 22.24 34.69 3.69
N LEU A 36 22.98 34.90 2.59
CA LEU A 36 24.36 34.44 2.43
C LEU A 36 25.34 35.61 2.61
N GLN A 37 26.43 35.41 3.37
CA GLN A 37 27.46 36.43 3.56
C GLN A 37 28.18 36.74 2.22
N ARG A 38 28.48 38.02 1.99
CA ARG A 38 29.04 38.54 0.72
C ARG A 38 30.36 37.86 0.32
N GLU A 39 31.16 37.47 1.30
CA GLU A 39 32.44 36.78 1.09
C GLU A 39 32.26 35.31 0.66
N VAL A 40 31.28 34.61 1.23
CA VAL A 40 30.92 33.24 0.84
C VAL A 40 30.37 33.21 -0.59
N GLN A 41 29.57 34.21 -0.96
CA GLN A 41 29.05 34.33 -2.33
C GLN A 41 30.15 34.68 -3.36
N SER A 42 31.25 35.31 -2.93
CA SER A 42 32.38 35.63 -3.82
C SER A 42 33.36 34.45 -4.00
N LEU A 43 33.35 33.47 -3.07
CA LEU A 43 34.18 32.26 -3.13
C LEU A 43 33.58 31.17 -4.04
N GLY A 44 32.25 31.10 -4.13
CA GLY A 44 31.57 30.26 -5.12
C GLY A 44 31.77 30.85 -6.51
N GLY A 45 32.65 30.23 -7.31
CA GLY A 45 32.90 30.62 -8.71
C GLY A 45 31.67 30.42 -9.62
N ASP A 46 31.91 30.02 -10.87
CA ASP A 46 30.87 29.92 -11.92
C ASP A 46 29.82 28.80 -11.69
N ASN A 47 29.95 28.03 -10.61
CA ASN A 47 29.00 27.00 -10.21
C ASN A 47 28.11 27.55 -9.09
N PRO A 48 26.82 27.87 -9.36
CA PRO A 48 25.93 28.36 -8.31
C PRO A 48 25.69 27.24 -7.28
N ILE A 49 26.11 27.47 -6.04
CA ILE A 49 25.77 26.59 -4.91
C ILE A 49 24.26 26.70 -4.73
N SER A 50 23.53 25.63 -5.07
CA SER A 50 22.09 25.54 -4.83
C SER A 50 21.82 25.39 -3.33
N ILE A 51 21.71 26.53 -2.63
CA ILE A 51 21.36 26.55 -1.22
C ILE A 51 19.85 26.42 -1.14
N VAL A 52 19.37 25.21 -0.89
CA VAL A 52 17.97 24.97 -0.54
C VAL A 52 17.76 25.46 0.89
N PRO A 53 17.00 26.55 1.12
CA PRO A 53 16.72 26.98 2.48
C PRO A 53 15.96 25.86 3.19
N ALA A 54 16.54 25.32 4.27
CA ALA A 54 15.88 24.39 5.15
C ALA A 54 14.74 25.14 5.87
N VAL A 55 13.55 25.17 5.27
CA VAL A 55 12.38 25.78 5.88
C VAL A 55 11.97 24.87 7.05
N PRO A 56 12.07 25.32 8.32
CA PRO A 56 11.68 24.48 9.45
C PRO A 56 10.17 24.26 9.41
N GLN A 57 9.75 23.10 8.91
CA GLN A 57 8.32 22.75 8.78
C GLN A 57 7.65 22.46 10.13
N PHE A 58 8.44 22.48 11.22
CA PHE A 58 8.05 22.02 12.54
C PHE A 58 7.12 22.97 13.32
N LYS A 59 6.85 24.18 12.81
CA LYS A 59 5.91 25.14 13.44
C LYS A 59 4.65 25.42 12.62
N LYS A 60 4.31 24.59 11.63
CA LYS A 60 2.96 24.62 11.06
C LYS A 60 2.00 24.13 12.14
N ARG A 61 1.34 25.10 12.82
CA ARG A 61 0.23 24.83 13.71
C ARG A 61 -0.81 24.07 12.89
N ARG A 62 -0.89 22.74 13.07
CA ARG A 62 -1.92 21.93 12.40
C ARG A 62 -3.24 22.60 12.76
N LEU A 63 -3.98 23.07 11.75
CA LEU A 63 -5.35 23.49 12.00
C LEU A 63 -6.04 22.25 12.53
N VAL A 64 -6.29 22.21 13.84
CA VAL A 64 -7.10 21.18 14.47
C VAL A 64 -8.43 21.28 13.76
N SER A 65 -8.72 20.29 12.92
CA SER A 65 -10.00 20.14 12.27
C SER A 65 -11.06 20.19 13.36
N ARG A 66 -11.83 21.28 13.44
CA ARG A 66 -12.94 21.46 14.38
C ARG A 66 -14.15 20.56 14.05
N LYS A 67 -13.95 19.52 13.24
CA LYS A 67 -15.01 18.55 12.97
C LYS A 67 -15.31 17.80 14.27
N PRO A 68 -16.60 17.62 14.62
CA PRO A 68 -16.97 16.84 15.79
C PRO A 68 -16.38 15.44 15.68
N ALA A 69 -15.99 14.86 16.83
CA ALA A 69 -15.52 13.49 16.87
C ALA A 69 -16.60 12.55 16.32
N ALA A 70 -16.24 11.69 15.38
CA ALA A 70 -17.17 10.70 14.84
C ALA A 70 -17.66 9.80 15.98
N LYS A 71 -18.98 9.74 16.17
CA LYS A 71 -19.60 8.80 17.10
C LYS A 71 -19.54 7.42 16.45
N TRP A 72 -19.19 6.41 17.23
CA TRP A 72 -19.10 5.02 16.78
C TRP A 72 -20.12 4.17 17.53
N GLU A 73 -20.75 3.23 16.84
CA GLU A 73 -21.69 2.27 17.43
C GLU A 73 -21.30 0.84 17.04
N LEU A 74 -21.48 -0.09 17.98
CA LEU A 74 -21.30 -1.52 17.74
C LEU A 74 -22.57 -2.06 17.06
N LYS A 75 -22.53 -2.26 15.74
CA LYS A 75 -23.65 -2.80 14.98
C LYS A 75 -23.47 -4.31 14.77
N PRO A 76 -24.49 -5.15 15.05
CA PRO A 76 -24.47 -6.55 14.67
C PRO A 76 -24.56 -6.70 13.15
N PHE A 77 -23.85 -7.67 12.60
CA PHE A 77 -23.76 -7.96 11.18
C PHE A 77 -23.62 -9.46 10.94
N LYS A 78 -24.09 -9.94 9.78
CA LYS A 78 -24.01 -11.34 9.37
C LYS A 78 -22.94 -11.44 8.29
N ASN A 79 -22.12 -12.49 8.34
CA ASN A 79 -21.12 -12.72 7.31
C ASN A 79 -21.58 -13.81 6.34
N SER A 80 -22.20 -13.41 5.23
CA SER A 80 -22.65 -14.34 4.16
C SER A 80 -21.52 -15.14 3.51
N ALA A 81 -20.25 -14.81 3.77
CA ALA A 81 -19.11 -15.63 3.35
C ALA A 81 -18.90 -16.88 4.21
N ARG A 82 -19.56 -16.99 5.36
CA ARG A 82 -19.45 -18.16 6.24
C ARG A 82 -20.73 -18.99 6.16
N GLU A 83 -20.58 -20.29 6.37
CA GLU A 83 -21.69 -21.24 6.43
C GLU A 83 -22.34 -21.30 7.83
N ASP A 84 -21.70 -20.71 8.85
CA ASP A 84 -22.28 -20.55 10.17
C ASP A 84 -23.06 -19.23 10.26
N ASP A 85 -24.32 -19.29 10.74
CA ASP A 85 -25.21 -18.14 10.98
C ASP A 85 -24.75 -17.25 12.16
N LEU A 86 -23.43 -17.09 12.32
CA LEU A 86 -22.82 -16.36 13.41
C LEU A 86 -23.06 -14.85 13.24
N LEU A 87 -23.67 -14.24 14.27
CA LEU A 87 -23.84 -12.80 14.36
C LEU A 87 -22.59 -12.17 14.99
N LEU A 88 -21.81 -11.45 14.18
CA LEU A 88 -20.65 -10.69 14.64
C LEU A 88 -21.04 -9.23 14.86
N LYS A 89 -20.18 -8.46 15.54
CA LYS A 89 -20.37 -7.01 15.72
C LYS A 89 -19.16 -6.26 15.18
N HIS A 90 -19.38 -5.11 14.53
CA HIS A 90 -18.29 -4.21 14.14
C HIS A 90 -18.61 -2.77 14.49
N TRP A 91 -17.57 -1.93 14.59
CA TRP A 91 -17.71 -0.51 14.81
C TRP A 91 -18.08 0.20 13.50
N ARG A 92 -19.30 0.76 13.43
CA ARG A 92 -19.71 1.68 12.36
C ARG A 92 -19.75 3.11 12.88
N ARG A 93 -19.41 4.07 12.01
CA ARG A 93 -19.63 5.49 12.31
C ARG A 93 -21.13 5.73 12.34
N LYS A 94 -21.63 6.22 13.48
CA LYS A 94 -23.01 6.64 13.62
C LYS A 94 -23.24 7.83 12.71
N VAL A 95 -24.03 7.64 11.65
CA VAL A 95 -24.38 8.72 10.73
C VAL A 95 -25.39 9.60 11.47
N GLU A 96 -24.95 10.76 11.96
CA GLU A 96 -25.86 11.82 12.41
C GLU A 96 -26.51 12.43 11.17
N VAL A 97 -27.58 11.81 10.67
CA VAL A 97 -28.47 12.47 9.71
C VAL A 97 -29.14 13.60 10.48
N ALA A 98 -28.85 14.85 10.10
CA ALA A 98 -29.58 16.01 10.60
C ALA A 98 -31.09 15.76 10.41
N PRO A 99 -31.93 16.06 11.42
CA PRO A 99 -33.37 15.83 11.30
C PRO A 99 -33.87 16.60 10.08
N LYS A 100 -34.45 15.86 9.13
CA LYS A 100 -35.17 16.42 7.99
C LYS A 100 -36.27 17.29 8.60
N GLN A 101 -36.16 18.61 8.39
CA GLN A 101 -37.13 19.58 8.88
C GLN A 101 -38.52 19.16 8.43
N GLU A 102 -39.42 19.11 9.42
CA GLU A 102 -40.84 18.85 9.27
C GLU A 102 -41.44 19.80 8.23
N ALA A 103 -41.99 19.24 7.16
CA ALA A 103 -42.88 19.95 6.24
C ALA A 103 -44.16 19.11 6.09
N GLN A 104 -45.10 19.45 6.98
CA GLN A 104 -46.54 19.57 6.73
C GLN A 104 -47.39 18.32 6.53
N GLU A 105 -48.44 18.29 7.36
CA GLU A 105 -49.52 17.32 7.48
C GLU A 105 -50.23 17.03 6.15
N GLY A 106 -50.50 15.75 5.93
CA GLY A 106 -51.39 15.23 4.89
C GLY A 106 -51.93 13.88 5.35
N GLU A 107 -53.18 13.91 5.79
CA GLU A 107 -54.00 12.83 6.34
C GLU A 107 -54.12 11.62 5.39
N GLY A 108 -53.97 10.40 5.92
CA GLY A 108 -54.50 9.18 5.32
C GLY A 108 -53.53 7.99 5.21
N GLY A 109 -53.85 6.92 5.94
CA GLY A 109 -53.46 5.55 5.55
C GLY A 109 -52.51 4.82 6.49
N GLU A 110 -53.11 3.91 7.27
CA GLU A 110 -52.52 2.72 7.90
C GLU A 110 -51.23 2.85 8.72
N SER A 111 -51.40 2.58 10.03
CA SER A 111 -50.35 2.01 10.88
C SER A 111 -49.83 0.70 10.30
N ALA A 112 -49.00 0.78 9.27
CA ALA A 112 -48.06 -0.26 8.94
C ALA A 112 -47.10 -0.36 10.13
N LYS A 113 -47.37 -1.36 10.97
CA LYS A 113 -46.42 -1.95 11.90
C LYS A 113 -45.15 -2.23 11.11
N ASN A 114 -44.26 -1.24 11.08
CA ASN A 114 -42.97 -1.34 10.43
C ASN A 114 -42.17 -2.28 11.32
N GLU A 115 -42.32 -3.58 11.05
CA GLU A 115 -41.40 -4.59 11.51
C GLU A 115 -40.02 -4.08 11.12
N VAL A 116 -39.29 -3.58 12.11
CA VAL A 116 -37.84 -3.50 12.05
C VAL A 116 -37.39 -4.95 11.98
N LYS A 117 -37.50 -5.56 10.79
CA LYS A 117 -36.49 -6.52 10.36
C LYS A 117 -35.23 -5.71 10.47
N GLU A 118 -34.50 -5.90 11.57
CA GLU A 118 -33.09 -5.59 11.60
C GLU A 118 -32.53 -6.31 10.39
N GLU A 119 -32.45 -5.62 9.26
CA GLU A 119 -31.63 -6.04 8.14
C GLU A 119 -30.23 -5.99 8.70
N VAL A 120 -29.85 -7.12 9.30
CA VAL A 120 -28.52 -7.39 9.80
C VAL A 120 -27.64 -7.15 8.59
N ASP A 121 -26.92 -6.03 8.61
CA ASP A 121 -26.12 -5.63 7.47
C ASP A 121 -25.18 -6.78 7.10
N ASP A 122 -25.14 -7.12 5.81
CA ASP A 122 -24.15 -8.08 5.35
C ASP A 122 -22.75 -7.48 5.47
N SER A 123 -21.79 -8.33 5.81
CA SER A 123 -20.39 -7.96 5.86
C SER A 123 -19.95 -7.36 4.52
N ALA A 124 -19.42 -6.14 4.54
CA ALA A 124 -18.84 -5.50 3.34
C ALA A 124 -17.66 -6.29 2.74
N PHE A 125 -17.13 -7.26 3.50
CA PHE A 125 -16.06 -8.16 3.08
C PHE A 125 -16.55 -9.45 2.44
N ALA A 126 -17.86 -9.77 2.51
CA ALA A 126 -18.41 -10.99 1.92
C ALA A 126 -18.14 -11.07 0.42
N LYS A 127 -18.11 -9.92 -0.27
CA LYS A 127 -17.76 -9.82 -1.70
C LYS A 127 -16.35 -10.29 -2.06
N PHE A 128 -15.44 -10.39 -1.08
CA PHE A 128 -14.07 -10.83 -1.29
C PHE A 128 -13.89 -12.33 -1.06
N ASN A 129 -14.96 -13.05 -0.71
CA ASN A 129 -14.94 -14.50 -0.64
C ASN A 129 -14.96 -15.10 -2.06
N VAL A 130 -13.84 -14.96 -2.77
CA VAL A 130 -13.68 -15.48 -4.13
C VAL A 130 -13.33 -16.96 -4.02
N GLN A 131 -14.31 -17.82 -4.29
CA GLN A 131 -14.08 -19.26 -4.40
C GLN A 131 -13.52 -19.58 -5.79
N VAL A 132 -12.46 -20.37 -5.84
CA VAL A 132 -11.89 -20.83 -7.11
C VAL A 132 -12.74 -22.00 -7.62
N ASN A 133 -12.98 -22.07 -8.93
CA ASN A 133 -13.69 -23.19 -9.52
C ASN A 133 -12.73 -24.35 -9.78
N ILE A 134 -12.76 -25.39 -8.94
CA ILE A 134 -11.98 -26.61 -9.16
C ILE A 134 -12.72 -27.50 -10.19
N PRO A 135 -12.08 -27.90 -11.30
CA PRO A 135 -12.65 -28.86 -12.23
C PRO A 135 -12.96 -30.18 -11.54
N LYS A 136 -14.19 -30.68 -11.71
CA LYS A 136 -14.59 -32.01 -11.27
C LYS A 136 -14.44 -32.96 -12.45
N TYR A 137 -13.82 -34.11 -12.24
CA TYR A 137 -13.80 -35.19 -13.21
C TYR A 137 -14.70 -36.33 -12.73
N ASP A 138 -15.21 -37.07 -13.69
CA ASP A 138 -15.92 -38.32 -13.48
C ASP A 138 -14.99 -39.53 -13.71
N ASP A 139 -15.41 -40.70 -13.26
CA ASP A 139 -14.64 -41.94 -13.39
C ASP A 139 -14.36 -42.29 -14.86
N GLU A 140 -15.32 -42.05 -15.75
CA GLU A 140 -15.15 -42.23 -17.20
C GLU A 140 -14.11 -41.26 -17.80
N GLN A 141 -14.04 -40.03 -17.28
CA GLN A 141 -13.06 -39.04 -17.70
C GLN A 141 -11.66 -39.40 -17.15
N TYR A 142 -11.62 -39.96 -15.94
CA TYR A 142 -10.39 -40.46 -15.36
C TYR A 142 -9.80 -41.57 -16.25
N GLU A 143 -10.63 -42.55 -16.61
CA GLU A 143 -10.17 -43.70 -17.37
C GLU A 143 -9.71 -43.36 -18.79
N SER A 144 -10.32 -42.35 -19.41
CA SER A 144 -10.04 -41.99 -20.80
C SER A 144 -8.86 -41.02 -20.96
N LYS A 145 -8.60 -40.14 -19.98
CA LYS A 145 -7.66 -39.01 -20.17
C LYS A 145 -6.66 -38.79 -19.03
N LEU A 146 -6.88 -39.35 -17.85
CA LEU A 146 -6.09 -39.05 -16.65
C LEU A 146 -5.31 -40.27 -16.11
N LYS A 147 -5.39 -41.43 -16.76
CA LYS A 147 -4.55 -42.58 -16.40
C LYS A 147 -3.07 -42.25 -16.61
N ASN A 148 -2.27 -42.45 -15.57
CA ASN A 148 -0.83 -42.33 -15.60
C ASN A 148 -0.19 -43.52 -14.86
N GLU A 149 1.06 -43.83 -15.18
CA GLU A 149 1.79 -44.96 -14.57
C GLU A 149 2.31 -44.62 -13.18
N ASP A 150 2.65 -43.35 -12.94
CA ASP A 150 3.20 -42.86 -11.68
C ASP A 150 2.12 -42.42 -10.67
N TRP A 151 0.85 -42.32 -11.07
CA TRP A 151 -0.24 -41.77 -10.25
C TRP A 151 -1.41 -42.76 -10.15
N THR A 152 -1.81 -43.05 -8.91
CA THR A 152 -3.02 -43.86 -8.69
C THR A 152 -4.28 -43.00 -8.75
N LYS A 153 -5.44 -43.65 -8.94
CA LYS A 153 -6.74 -42.94 -8.89
C LYS A 153 -6.96 -42.30 -7.52
N GLU A 154 -6.66 -43.06 -6.46
CA GLU A 154 -6.79 -42.59 -5.08
C GLU A 154 -5.91 -41.38 -4.78
N GLU A 155 -4.68 -41.37 -5.30
CA GLU A 155 -3.75 -40.25 -5.18
C GLU A 155 -4.24 -39.01 -5.94
N THR A 156 -4.81 -39.21 -7.13
CA THR A 156 -5.40 -38.12 -7.92
C THR A 156 -6.64 -37.55 -7.24
N ASP A 157 -7.49 -38.40 -6.69
CA ASP A 157 -8.67 -38.02 -5.90
C ASP A 157 -8.26 -37.20 -4.67
N TYR A 158 -7.21 -37.65 -3.96
CA TYR A 158 -6.63 -36.93 -2.84
C TYR A 158 -6.12 -35.55 -3.24
N LEU A 159 -5.31 -35.46 -4.31
CA LEU A 159 -4.82 -34.18 -4.82
C LEU A 159 -5.97 -33.22 -5.15
N MET A 160 -7.02 -33.74 -5.76
CA MET A 160 -8.17 -32.95 -6.20
C MET A 160 -9.09 -32.56 -5.04
N GLN A 161 -9.03 -33.27 -3.92
CA GLN A 161 -9.63 -32.85 -2.64
C GLN A 161 -8.78 -31.77 -1.97
N THR A 162 -7.47 -31.98 -1.80
CA THR A 162 -6.56 -30.99 -1.20
C THR A 162 -6.59 -29.66 -1.96
N THR A 163 -6.70 -29.74 -3.29
CA THR A 163 -6.83 -28.58 -4.17
C THR A 163 -8.14 -27.81 -3.95
N ARG A 164 -9.24 -28.50 -3.57
CA ARG A 164 -10.51 -27.88 -3.19
C ARG A 164 -10.41 -27.18 -1.83
N ASP A 165 -9.77 -27.82 -0.86
CA ASP A 165 -9.67 -27.29 0.51
C ASP A 165 -8.78 -26.04 0.60
N PHE A 166 -7.77 -25.93 -0.28
CA PHE A 166 -6.81 -24.82 -0.29
C PHE A 166 -6.96 -23.85 -1.48
N ASP A 167 -8.10 -23.85 -2.16
CA ASP A 167 -8.40 -22.91 -3.26
C ASP A 167 -7.29 -22.83 -4.33
N LEU A 168 -6.75 -23.98 -4.78
CA LEU A 168 -5.65 -24.06 -5.77
C LEU A 168 -4.35 -23.35 -5.36
N ARG A 169 -4.15 -23.06 -4.07
CA ARG A 169 -2.93 -22.44 -3.57
C ARG A 169 -1.80 -23.46 -3.47
N TRP A 170 -1.12 -23.72 -4.58
CA TRP A 170 -0.05 -24.71 -4.72
C TRP A 170 0.99 -24.75 -3.59
N PRO A 171 1.46 -23.62 -3.01
CA PRO A 171 2.38 -23.68 -1.88
C PRO A 171 1.79 -24.37 -0.65
N LEU A 172 0.49 -24.21 -0.38
CA LEU A 172 -0.20 -24.88 0.72
C LEU A 172 -0.52 -26.33 0.38
N VAL A 173 -0.95 -26.58 -0.85
CA VAL A 173 -1.22 -27.95 -1.34
C VAL A 173 0.04 -28.79 -1.20
N TRP A 174 1.19 -28.26 -1.63
CA TRP A 174 2.49 -28.91 -1.50
C TRP A 174 2.93 -29.11 -0.04
N ASP A 175 2.76 -28.09 0.81
CA ASP A 175 3.10 -28.17 2.23
C ASP A 175 2.24 -29.20 3.00
N ARG A 176 1.02 -29.46 2.54
CA ARG A 176 0.06 -30.37 3.20
C ARG A 176 -0.18 -31.66 2.43
N TYR A 177 0.65 -31.95 1.44
CA TYR A 177 0.50 -33.16 0.64
C TYR A 177 1.10 -34.37 1.38
N GLU A 178 0.26 -35.04 2.18
CA GLU A 178 0.66 -36.20 2.99
C GLU A 178 -0.07 -37.47 2.52
N TYR A 179 -0.07 -37.74 1.21
CA TYR A 179 -0.63 -38.98 0.69
C TYR A 179 0.25 -40.17 1.09
N GLN A 180 -0.34 -41.17 1.74
CA GLN A 180 0.30 -42.46 1.98
C GLN A 180 -0.44 -43.53 1.16
N PRO A 181 0.26 -44.29 0.30
CA PRO A 181 -0.37 -45.36 -0.44
C PRO A 181 -0.93 -46.36 0.56
N THR A 182 -2.22 -46.67 0.44
CA THR A 182 -2.84 -47.72 1.24
C THR A 182 -2.12 -49.03 0.90
N PRO A 183 -1.52 -49.72 1.89
CA PRO A 183 -0.95 -51.03 1.62
C PRO A 183 -2.09 -51.94 1.16
N PRO A 184 -1.89 -52.74 0.10
CA PRO A 184 -2.90 -53.67 -0.36
C PRO A 184 -3.35 -54.56 0.81
N PRO A 185 -4.65 -54.88 0.93
CA PRO A 185 -5.15 -55.70 2.02
C PRO A 185 -4.33 -56.98 2.07
N GLU A 186 -3.67 -57.21 3.20
CA GLU A 186 -2.88 -58.41 3.44
C GLU A 186 -3.76 -59.61 3.07
N THR A 187 -3.34 -60.36 2.05
CA THR A 187 -4.00 -61.59 1.66
C THR A 187 -3.85 -62.55 2.83
N GLU A 188 -4.85 -62.58 3.72
CA GLU A 188 -4.94 -63.58 4.77
C GLU A 188 -4.74 -64.96 4.13
N GLY A 189 -3.73 -65.66 4.64
CA GLY A 189 -3.15 -66.84 4.03
C GLY A 189 -4.19 -67.87 3.62
N ALA A 190 -4.13 -68.25 2.36
CA ALA A 190 -4.44 -69.61 1.95
C ALA A 190 -3.39 -70.53 2.58
N ASP A 191 -3.57 -70.90 3.84
CA ASP A 191 -2.88 -72.06 4.40
C ASP A 191 -3.63 -73.32 3.97
N SER A 192 -2.84 -74.27 3.48
CA SER A 192 -3.27 -75.51 2.81
C SER A 192 -3.65 -76.63 3.77
#